data_AF-A0A8K0UE46-F1
#
_entry.id   AF-A0A8K0UE46-F1
#
_cell.length_a   1.000
_cell.length_b   1.000
_cell.length_c   1.000
_cell.angle_alpha   90.00
_cell.angle_beta   90.00
_cell.angle_gamma   90.00
#
_symmetry.space_group_name_H-M   'P 1'
#
loop_
_entity.id
_entity.type
_entity.pdbx_description
1 polymer ?
#
loop_
_entity_poly.entity_id
_entity_poly.type
_entity_poly.pdbx_seq_one_letter_code
_entity_poly.pdbx_strand_id
1 'polypeptide(L)'
;WRRAPSVTSVLLNLDLPYRPPKSAFGKWVWRKRVWLETTFALSVLEPWEKLLVLCVTYFTLVLVFIGLFTYAPQRISLGYSRMVYYFHGHQ
;
A
#
# COMPACT_ATOMS: atom_id res chain seq x y z
N TRP A 1 -21.75 -18.86 20.50
CA TRP A 1 -20.82 -17.85 21.05
C TRP A 1 -19.53 -17.80 20.20
N ARG A 2 -19.44 -16.95 19.15
CA ARG A 2 -18.21 -16.83 18.33
C ARG A 2 -17.19 -15.94 19.04
N ARG A 3 -15.96 -16.43 19.20
CA ARG A 3 -14.85 -15.70 19.84
C ARG A 3 -14.54 -14.41 19.07
N ALA A 4 -14.21 -13.33 19.79
CA ALA A 4 -13.74 -12.10 19.15
C ALA A 4 -12.42 -12.40 18.42
N PRO A 5 -12.24 -11.90 17.18
CA PRO A 5 -11.04 -12.17 16.40
C PRO A 5 -9.81 -11.57 17.10
N SER A 6 -8.72 -12.35 17.11
CA SER A 6 -7.41 -11.91 17.61
C SER A 6 -6.72 -11.00 16.59
N VAL A 7 -5.74 -10.21 17.00
CA VAL A 7 -5.00 -9.31 16.10
C VAL A 7 -4.30 -10.08 14.98
N THR A 8 -3.72 -11.24 15.31
CA THR A 8 -3.05 -12.11 14.33
C THR A 8 -4.01 -12.61 13.26
N SER A 9 -5.26 -12.91 13.66
CA SER A 9 -6.31 -13.33 12.73
C SER A 9 -6.75 -12.21 11.78
N VAL A 10 -6.55 -10.94 12.15
CA VAL A 10 -6.83 -9.80 11.26
C VAL A 10 -5.67 -9.52 10.31
N LEU A 11 -4.44 -9.88 10.69
CA LEU A 11 -3.25 -9.65 9.86
C LEU A 11 -3.01 -10.79 8.87
N LEU A 12 -3.11 -12.04 9.32
CA LEU A 12 -2.63 -13.20 8.56
C LEU A 12 -3.73 -13.95 7.81
N ASN A 13 -5.01 -13.83 8.21
CA ASN A 13 -6.07 -14.50 7.46
C ASN A 13 -6.32 -13.80 6.13
N LEU A 14 -6.51 -14.60 5.09
CA LEU A 14 -6.89 -14.13 3.76
C LEU A 14 -8.29 -13.49 3.75
N ASP A 15 -9.19 -14.06 4.55
CA ASP A 15 -10.53 -13.53 4.81
C ASP A 15 -10.52 -12.45 5.89
N LEU A 16 -11.28 -11.39 5.63
CA LEU A 16 -11.46 -10.30 6.58
C LEU A 16 -12.56 -10.68 7.59
N PRO A 17 -12.27 -10.67 8.90
CA PRO A 17 -13.32 -10.88 9.89
C PRO A 17 -14.28 -9.69 9.88
N TYR A 18 -15.58 -9.99 9.83
CA TYR A 18 -16.65 -8.97 9.80
C TYR A 18 -16.68 -8.07 11.05
N ARG A 19 -16.12 -8.54 12.18
CA ARG A 19 -16.09 -7.80 13.45
C ARG A 19 -14.70 -7.25 13.74
N PRO A 20 -14.59 -6.01 14.25
CA PRO A 20 -13.32 -5.48 14.71
C PRO A 20 -12.82 -6.24 15.96
N PRO A 21 -11.50 -6.43 16.11
CA PRO A 21 -10.91 -7.01 17.32
C PRO A 21 -11.04 -6.05 18.51
N LYS A 22 -10.89 -6.56 19.74
CA LYS A 22 -11.07 -5.76 20.96
C LYS A 22 -9.93 -4.75 21.22
N SER A 23 -8.71 -5.06 20.80
CA SER A 23 -7.53 -4.23 21.04
C SER A 23 -7.53 -2.96 20.18
N ALA A 24 -7.01 -1.85 20.73
CA ALA A 24 -6.95 -0.56 20.02
C ALA A 24 -6.12 -0.65 18.72
N PHE A 25 -4.93 -1.26 18.80
CA PHE A 25 -4.08 -1.50 17.63
C PHE A 25 -4.78 -2.40 16.60
N GLY A 26 -5.43 -3.48 17.05
CA GLY A 26 -6.17 -4.36 16.16
C GLY A 26 -7.32 -3.65 15.43
N LYS A 27 -8.04 -2.74 16.11
CA LYS A 27 -9.11 -1.95 15.47
C LYS A 27 -8.57 -1.04 14.38
N TRP A 28 -7.41 -0.42 14.62
CA TRP A 28 -6.77 0.44 13.65
C TRP A 28 -6.34 -0.34 12.39
N VAL A 29 -5.67 -1.49 12.58
CA VAL A 29 -5.27 -2.39 11.48
C VAL A 29 -6.51 -2.88 10.72
N TRP A 30 -7.54 -3.33 11.43
CA TRP A 30 -8.79 -3.79 10.83
C TRP A 30 -9.43 -2.70 9.95
N ARG A 31 -9.49 -1.45 10.45
CA ARG A 31 -10.04 -0.31 9.68
C ARG A 31 -9.24 -0.05 8.40
N LYS A 32 -7.91 -0.08 8.48
CA LYS A 32 -7.06 0.12 7.29
C LYS A 32 -7.26 -0.99 6.28
N ARG A 33 -7.38 -2.24 6.74
CA ARG A 33 -7.64 -3.40 5.88
C ARG A 33 -9.02 -3.32 5.21
N VAL A 34 -10.09 -3.01 5.96
CA VAL A 34 -11.45 -2.79 5.41
C VAL A 34 -11.42 -1.71 4.32
N TRP A 35 -10.74 -0.59 4.59
CA TRP A 35 -10.65 0.52 3.64
C TRP A 35 -9.94 0.11 2.35
N LEU A 36 -8.83 -0.63 2.44
CA LEU A 36 -8.15 -1.17 1.26
C LEU A 36 -9.03 -2.17 0.50
N GLU A 37 -9.62 -3.14 1.18
CA GLU A 37 -10.45 -4.15 0.53
C GLU A 37 -11.66 -3.54 -0.17
N THR A 38 -12.26 -2.49 0.42
CA THR A 38 -13.41 -1.79 -0.20
C THR A 38 -12.97 -0.92 -1.38
N THR A 39 -11.86 -0.19 -1.26
CA THR A 39 -11.38 0.73 -2.31
C THR A 39 -10.96 -0.02 -3.58
N PHE A 40 -10.33 -1.18 -3.41
CA PHE A 40 -9.89 -2.03 -4.52
C PHE A 40 -10.90 -3.13 -4.87
N ALA A 41 -12.12 -3.09 -4.31
CA ALA A 41 -13.17 -4.11 -4.49
C ALA A 41 -12.74 -5.56 -4.21
N LEU A 42 -11.66 -5.77 -3.44
CA LEU A 42 -11.10 -7.07 -3.08
C LEU A 42 -12.01 -7.90 -2.16
N SER A 43 -13.08 -7.30 -1.64
CA SER A 43 -14.07 -7.98 -0.80
C SER A 43 -15.01 -8.90 -1.59
N VAL A 44 -15.11 -8.72 -2.92
CA VAL A 44 -16.02 -9.49 -3.79
C VAL A 44 -15.30 -10.66 -4.46
N LEU A 45 -13.98 -10.56 -4.63
CA LEU A 45 -13.17 -11.54 -5.33
C LEU A 45 -13.05 -12.85 -4.55
N GLU A 46 -12.93 -13.95 -5.29
CA GLU A 46 -12.59 -15.23 -4.66
C GLU A 46 -11.19 -15.18 -4.03
N PRO A 47 -10.91 -16.03 -3.02
CA PRO A 47 -9.63 -15.99 -2.30
C PRO A 47 -8.40 -16.11 -3.19
N TRP A 48 -8.49 -16.88 -4.29
CA TRP A 48 -7.39 -17.02 -5.24
C TRP A 48 -7.33 -15.80 -6.18
N GLU A 49 -8.42 -15.32 -6.76
CA GLU A 49 -8.39 -14.08 -7.58
C GLU A 49 -7.79 -12.89 -6.80
N LYS A 50 -8.13 -12.77 -5.51
CA LYS A 50 -7.55 -11.77 -4.61
C LYS A 50 -6.03 -11.89 -4.49
N LEU A 51 -5.51 -13.11 -4.33
CA LEU A 51 -4.06 -13.34 -4.23
C LEU A 51 -3.35 -13.01 -5.56
N LEU A 52 -3.95 -13.31 -6.72
CA LEU A 52 -3.40 -12.93 -8.03
C LEU A 52 -3.30 -11.41 -8.16
N VAL A 53 -4.39 -10.69 -7.87
CA VAL A 53 -4.41 -9.21 -7.92
C VAL A 53 -3.37 -8.61 -6.98
N LEU A 54 -3.24 -9.17 -5.78
CA LEU A 54 -2.24 -8.75 -4.80
C LEU A 54 -0.81 -8.96 -5.33
N CYS A 55 -0.52 -10.12 -5.92
CA CYS A 55 0.79 -10.43 -6.50
C CYS A 55 1.14 -9.45 -7.63
N VAL A 56 0.22 -9.22 -8.58
CA VAL A 56 0.44 -8.27 -9.68
C VAL A 56 0.66 -6.86 -9.15
N THR A 57 -0.17 -6.41 -8.21
CA THR A 57 -0.07 -5.07 -7.62
C THR A 57 1.27 -4.87 -6.91
N TYR A 58 1.70 -5.82 -6.07
CA TYR A 58 2.99 -5.74 -5.40
C TYR A 58 4.15 -5.81 -6.38
N PHE A 59 4.06 -6.65 -7.41
CA PHE A 59 5.08 -6.73 -8.45
C PHE A 59 5.24 -5.40 -9.18
N THR A 60 4.13 -4.79 -9.62
CA THR A 60 4.16 -3.45 -10.25
C THR A 60 4.68 -2.39 -9.29
N LEU A 61 4.27 -2.40 -8.02
CA LEU A 61 4.78 -1.48 -7.02
C LEU A 61 6.30 -1.61 -6.83
N VAL A 62 6.82 -2.83 -6.74
CA VAL A 62 8.27 -3.08 -6.64
C VAL A 62 8.99 -2.52 -7.86
N LEU A 63 8.48 -2.76 -9.07
CA LEU A 63 9.05 -2.16 -10.29
C LEU A 63 9.02 -0.63 -10.27
N VAL A 64 7.93 -0.03 -9.80
CA VAL A 64 7.80 1.42 -9.64
C VAL A 64 8.82 1.95 -8.61
N PHE A 65 8.99 1.27 -7.48
CA PHE A 65 9.98 1.66 -6.47
C PHE A 65 11.41 1.54 -6.99
N ILE A 66 11.75 0.44 -7.64
CA ILE A 66 13.06 0.28 -8.30
C ILE A 66 13.25 1.41 -9.30
N GLY A 67 12.25 1.67 -10.15
CA GLY A 67 12.27 2.76 -11.11
C GLY A 67 12.49 4.13 -10.44
N LEU A 68 11.77 4.40 -9.35
CA LEU A 68 11.88 5.65 -8.61
C LEU A 68 13.27 5.79 -8.00
N PHE A 69 13.78 4.78 -7.30
CA PHE A 69 15.09 4.87 -6.64
C PHE A 69 16.27 4.87 -7.62
N THR A 70 16.15 4.17 -8.74
CA THR A 70 17.22 4.13 -9.76
C THR A 70 17.21 5.38 -10.65
N TYR A 71 16.04 5.82 -11.11
CA TYR A 71 15.94 6.91 -12.10
C TYR A 71 15.67 8.29 -11.50
N ALA A 72 14.95 8.41 -10.36
CA ALA A 72 14.67 9.72 -9.78
C ALA A 72 15.91 10.51 -9.36
N PRO A 73 16.95 9.95 -8.69
CA PRO A 73 18.09 10.76 -8.25
C PRO A 73 18.84 11.40 -9.42
N GLN A 74 18.96 10.66 -10.54
CA GLN A 74 19.61 11.16 -11.76
C GLN A 74 18.83 12.31 -12.41
N ARG A 75 17.50 12.28 -12.34
CA ARG A 75 16.65 13.33 -12.92
C ARG A 75 16.52 14.55 -12.02
N ILE A 76 16.49 14.34 -10.70
CA ILE A 76 16.43 15.42 -9.71
C ILE A 76 17.70 16.26 -9.76
N SER A 77 18.89 15.65 -9.90
CA SER A 77 20.15 16.43 -10.00
C SER A 77 20.18 17.33 -11.23
N LEU A 78 19.78 16.82 -12.41
CA LEU A 78 19.71 17.61 -13.64
C LEU A 78 18.63 18.70 -13.58
N GLY A 79 17.48 18.39 -13.00
CA GLY A 79 16.40 19.36 -12.76
C GLY A 79 16.83 20.47 -11.81
N TYR A 80 17.54 20.10 -10.74
CA TYR A 80 18.04 21.04 -9.74
C TYR A 80 19.02 22.05 -10.34
N SER A 81 20.01 21.60 -11.14
CA SER A 81 20.94 22.53 -11.80
C SER A 81 20.23 23.54 -12.71
N ARG A 82 19.17 23.10 -13.41
CA ARG A 82 18.35 24.00 -14.25
C ARG A 82 17.50 24.95 -13.41
N MET A 83 16.89 24.45 -12.33
CA MET A 83 16.10 25.27 -11.42
C MET A 83 16.95 26.36 -10.77
N VAL A 84 18.18 26.05 -10.34
CA VAL A 84 19.12 27.03 -9.80
C VAL A 84 19.48 28.08 -10.85
N TYR A 85 19.75 27.68 -12.09
CA TYR A 85 20.01 28.62 -13.19
C TYR A 85 18.83 29.57 -13.44
N TYR A 86 17.60 29.05 -13.47
CA TYR A 86 16.41 29.89 -13.64
C TYR A 86 16.12 30.78 -12.42
N PHE A 87 16.42 30.32 -11.20
CA PHE A 87 16.17 31.09 -9.97
C PHE A 87 17.22 32.16 -9.69
N HIS A 88 18.51 31.90 -9.93
CA HIS A 88 19.58 32.87 -9.70
C HIS A 88 19.77 33.85 -10.86
N GLY A 89 19.21 33.54 -12.03
CA GLY A 89 19.36 34.37 -13.21
C GLY A 89 20.78 34.35 -13.76
N HIS A 90 20.88 34.54 -15.07
CA HIS A 90 22.15 34.70 -15.77
C HIS A 90 22.80 36.01 -15.29
N GLN A 91 23.76 35.94 -14.38
CA GLN A 91 24.76 36.99 -14.24
C GLN A 91 25.95 36.69 -15.14
#